data_AF-A0A1F3SWT9-F1
#
_entry.id   AF-A0A1F3SWT9-F1
#
_cell.length_a   1.000
_cell.length_b   1.000
_cell.length_c   1.000
_cell.angle_alpha   90.00
_cell.angle_beta   90.00
_cell.angle_gamma   90.00
#
_symmetry.space_group_name_H-M   'P 1'
#
loop_
_entity.id
_entity.type
_entity.pdbx_description
1 polymer ?
#
loop_
_entity_poly.entity_id
_entity_poly.type
_entity_poly.pdbx_seq_one_letter_code
_entity_poly.pdbx_strand_id
1 'polypeptide(L)'
;MVLIICVSSLTPVRIAASDLLAPIRASAAARDFLAVRVLARKLAVHKKDIGTWNAVRTLLLKHPEIGNDLVLGWERIRPVTGKDKTGQTPVEKTLNRADELLLAGKSGEAFDLYQKCAQWLKKRSRFRARVGRNADLLYPYVLHGMGRALYASGRFADALTVYGWFTPSYPRFRQTLFEKMWSALRAGQVDVALGAIASQRSAFFSRFMNPEAYLIQVYLYKALCRDEDLKGTLAEVSEFKSQLESGTYDYLEWAKSDFEMRALANLAETAVLPNLPPVTIAERTAEREKVRSFLLREFGFYRARLSEHLTLIEAYARLAATPGIGSGLKAIEKLPSRSELFRQNLEIWPADDSEVWIDEVGKHRFIGASLCSSDR
;
A
#
# COMPACT_ATOMS: atom_id res chain seq x y z
N MET A 1 -61.38 -9.73 -17.52
CA MET A 1 -60.78 -8.43 -17.85
C MET A 1 -59.27 -8.56 -17.62
N VAL A 2 -58.50 -8.80 -18.69
CA VAL A 2 -57.05 -9.07 -18.62
C VAL A 2 -56.30 -7.76 -18.80
N LEU A 3 -55.58 -7.33 -17.77
CA LEU A 3 -54.77 -6.11 -17.80
C LEU A 3 -53.42 -6.45 -18.45
N ILE A 4 -53.27 -6.10 -19.74
CA ILE A 4 -51.99 -6.20 -20.44
C ILE A 4 -51.13 -5.01 -20.04
N ILE A 5 -50.14 -5.23 -19.18
CA ILE A 5 -49.13 -4.24 -18.82
C ILE A 5 -48.10 -4.21 -19.96
N CYS A 6 -48.18 -3.19 -20.82
CA CYS A 6 -47.12 -2.86 -21.78
C CYS A 6 -45.87 -2.43 -21.03
N VAL A 7 -44.89 -3.33 -20.92
CA VAL A 7 -43.53 -3.00 -20.49
C VAL A 7 -42.84 -2.31 -21.67
N SER A 8 -42.94 -0.99 -21.74
CA SER A 8 -42.20 -0.17 -22.68
C SER A 8 -40.70 -0.35 -22.42
N SER A 9 -40.01 -1.05 -23.32
CA SER A 9 -38.56 -1.17 -23.32
C SER A 9 -37.93 0.21 -23.54
N LEU A 10 -37.50 0.83 -22.45
CA LEU A 10 -36.68 2.04 -22.49
C LEU A 10 -35.37 1.70 -23.21
N THR A 11 -35.28 2.10 -24.48
CA THR A 11 -34.03 2.07 -25.21
C THR A 11 -33.04 2.98 -24.48
N PRO A 12 -31.85 2.50 -24.11
CA PRO A 12 -30.87 3.34 -23.42
C PRO A 12 -30.47 4.48 -24.35
N VAL A 13 -30.78 5.72 -23.95
CA VAL A 13 -30.36 6.94 -24.66
C VAL A 13 -28.83 6.87 -24.82
N ARG A 14 -28.37 6.72 -26.06
CA ARG A 14 -26.94 6.74 -26.39
C ARG A 14 -26.44 8.18 -26.28
N ILE A 15 -25.92 8.54 -25.11
CA ILE A 15 -25.20 9.80 -24.90
C ILE A 15 -23.86 9.71 -25.63
N ALA A 16 -23.49 10.72 -26.43
CA ALA A 16 -22.21 10.70 -27.14
C ALA A 16 -21.04 10.86 -26.15
N ALA A 17 -19.90 10.24 -26.46
CA ALA A 17 -18.74 10.20 -25.55
C ALA A 17 -18.17 11.60 -25.22
N SER A 18 -18.27 12.56 -26.14
CA SER A 18 -17.88 13.97 -25.94
C SER A 18 -18.68 14.65 -24.84
N ASP A 19 -19.91 14.17 -24.58
CA ASP A 19 -20.89 14.89 -23.76
C ASP A 19 -20.76 14.53 -22.27
N LEU A 20 -19.92 13.55 -21.92
CA LEU A 20 -19.75 13.09 -20.54
C LEU A 20 -18.69 13.88 -19.75
N LEU A 21 -17.78 14.60 -20.42
CA LEU A 21 -16.70 15.32 -19.73
C LEU A 21 -17.21 16.50 -18.89
N ALA A 22 -18.17 17.27 -19.40
CA ALA A 22 -18.77 18.39 -18.66
C ALA A 22 -19.54 17.91 -17.41
N PRO A 23 -20.40 16.87 -17.50
CA PRO A 23 -20.99 16.21 -16.33
C PRO A 23 -19.97 15.73 -15.31
N ILE A 24 -18.87 15.09 -15.74
CA ILE A 24 -17.81 14.63 -14.81
C ILE A 24 -17.22 15.81 -14.02
N ARG A 25 -16.94 16.93 -14.69
CA ARG A 25 -16.42 18.14 -14.04
C ARG A 25 -17.43 18.76 -13.09
N ALA A 26 -18.70 18.83 -13.48
CA ALA A 26 -19.77 19.36 -12.64
C ALA A 26 -19.96 18.50 -11.38
N SER A 27 -20.01 17.17 -11.52
CA SER A 27 -20.11 16.25 -10.37
C SER A 27 -18.89 16.35 -9.44
N ALA A 28 -17.69 16.48 -9.99
CA ALA A 28 -16.48 16.67 -9.17
C ALA A 28 -16.49 18.00 -8.40
N ALA A 29 -16.95 19.09 -9.03
CA ALA A 29 -17.11 20.39 -8.37
C ALA A 29 -18.18 20.34 -7.26
N ALA A 30 -19.25 19.57 -7.47
CA ALA A 30 -20.29 19.32 -6.48
C ALA A 30 -19.89 18.28 -5.40
N ARG A 31 -18.67 17.72 -5.45
CA ARG A 31 -18.20 16.62 -4.60
C ARG A 31 -19.08 15.36 -4.66
N ASP A 32 -19.81 15.15 -5.75
CA ASP A 32 -20.57 13.93 -6.03
C ASP A 32 -19.66 12.86 -6.66
N PHE A 33 -18.77 12.31 -5.84
CA PHE A 33 -17.75 11.37 -6.30
C PHE A 33 -18.33 10.04 -6.79
N LEU A 34 -19.50 9.62 -6.27
CA LEU A 34 -20.22 8.46 -6.82
C LEU A 34 -20.66 8.70 -8.27
N ALA A 35 -21.22 9.88 -8.58
CA ALA A 35 -21.55 10.22 -9.96
C ALA A 35 -20.31 10.32 -10.84
N VAL A 36 -19.20 10.88 -10.35
CA VAL A 36 -17.93 10.90 -11.10
C VAL A 36 -17.48 9.49 -11.46
N ARG A 37 -17.54 8.53 -10.51
CA ARG A 37 -17.19 7.12 -10.77
C ARG A 37 -18.08 6.50 -11.84
N VAL A 38 -19.40 6.68 -11.73
CA VAL A 38 -20.37 6.18 -12.73
C VAL A 38 -20.08 6.77 -14.11
N LEU A 39 -19.92 8.09 -14.21
CA LEU A 39 -19.70 8.77 -15.49
C LEU A 39 -18.36 8.41 -16.11
N ALA A 40 -17.30 8.31 -15.30
CA ALA A 40 -16.00 7.84 -15.77
C ALA A 40 -16.10 6.41 -16.32
N ARG A 41 -16.79 5.49 -15.64
CA ARG A 41 -17.01 4.12 -16.14
C ARG A 41 -17.87 4.08 -17.41
N LYS A 42 -18.91 4.91 -17.53
CA LYS A 42 -19.68 5.05 -18.78
C LYS A 42 -18.78 5.52 -19.92
N LEU A 43 -18.02 6.58 -19.68
CA LEU A 43 -17.06 7.10 -20.64
C LEU A 43 -15.98 6.07 -20.98
N ALA A 44 -15.61 5.17 -20.05
CA ALA A 44 -14.62 4.10 -20.23
C ALA A 44 -14.95 3.15 -21.39
N VAL A 45 -16.23 2.95 -21.71
CA VAL A 45 -16.70 2.04 -22.77
C VAL A 45 -16.49 2.61 -24.18
N HIS A 46 -16.37 3.94 -24.31
CA HIS A 46 -16.23 4.59 -25.62
C HIS A 46 -14.76 4.73 -26.05
N LYS A 47 -14.50 4.74 -27.36
CA LYS A 47 -13.20 5.14 -27.89
C LYS A 47 -12.99 6.63 -27.61
N LYS A 48 -11.89 6.98 -26.95
CA LYS A 48 -11.60 8.34 -26.48
C LYS A 48 -10.42 8.90 -27.23
N ASP A 49 -10.43 10.20 -27.49
CA ASP A 49 -9.22 10.91 -27.84
C ASP A 49 -8.32 11.09 -26.60
N ILE A 50 -7.03 11.32 -26.84
CA ILE A 50 -6.04 11.49 -25.78
C ILE A 50 -6.29 12.74 -24.91
N GLY A 51 -6.94 13.77 -25.47
CA GLY A 51 -7.31 14.99 -24.75
C GLY A 51 -8.37 14.74 -23.69
N THR A 52 -9.46 14.08 -24.07
CA THR A 52 -10.53 13.66 -23.14
C THR A 52 -9.98 12.72 -22.07
N TRP A 53 -9.16 11.73 -22.45
CA TRP A 53 -8.54 10.82 -21.49
C TRP A 53 -7.67 11.57 -20.46
N ASN A 54 -6.82 12.51 -20.91
CA ASN A 54 -5.99 13.34 -20.04
C ASN A 54 -6.81 14.25 -19.11
N ALA A 55 -7.93 14.80 -19.61
CA ALA A 55 -8.80 15.67 -18.82
C ALA A 55 -9.44 14.92 -17.65
N VAL A 56 -9.99 13.72 -17.91
CA VAL A 56 -10.56 12.86 -16.86
C VAL A 56 -9.47 12.40 -15.91
N ARG A 57 -8.34 11.91 -16.42
CA ARG A 57 -7.18 11.50 -15.61
C ARG A 57 -6.77 12.62 -14.64
N THR A 58 -6.59 13.84 -15.13
CA THR A 58 -6.18 14.99 -14.30
C THR A 58 -7.20 15.31 -13.21
N LEU A 59 -8.50 15.11 -13.50
CA LEU A 59 -9.57 15.30 -12.53
C LEU A 59 -9.56 14.21 -11.47
N LEU A 60 -9.47 12.93 -11.87
CA LEU A 60 -9.41 11.81 -10.92
C LEU A 60 -8.25 11.98 -9.93
N LEU A 61 -7.10 12.42 -10.43
CA LEU A 61 -5.91 12.67 -9.63
C LEU A 61 -5.99 13.89 -8.71
N LYS A 62 -6.89 14.83 -8.99
CA LYS A 62 -7.14 15.99 -8.13
C LYS A 62 -8.00 15.63 -6.91
N HIS A 63 -8.75 14.54 -7.02
CA HIS A 63 -9.79 14.15 -6.09
C HIS A 63 -9.54 12.71 -5.62
N PRO A 64 -8.56 12.49 -4.72
CA PRO A 64 -8.25 11.15 -4.20
C PRO A 64 -9.45 10.48 -3.53
N GLU A 65 -10.45 11.26 -3.08
CA GLU A 65 -11.71 10.76 -2.53
C GLU A 65 -12.53 9.94 -3.53
N ILE A 66 -12.26 10.05 -4.83
CA ILE A 66 -12.89 9.22 -5.87
C ILE A 66 -12.38 7.78 -5.80
N GLY A 67 -11.21 7.52 -5.21
CA GLY A 67 -10.58 6.21 -5.12
C GLY A 67 -9.52 5.97 -6.21
N ASN A 68 -8.35 5.50 -5.78
CA ASN A 68 -7.22 5.19 -6.67
C ASN A 68 -7.50 3.98 -7.58
N ASP A 69 -8.41 3.09 -7.21
CA ASP A 69 -8.85 1.97 -8.05
C ASP A 69 -9.38 2.44 -9.42
N LEU A 70 -10.12 3.55 -9.43
CA LEU A 70 -10.65 4.13 -10.67
C LEU A 70 -9.54 4.77 -11.51
N VAL A 71 -8.57 5.42 -10.88
CA VAL A 71 -7.37 5.97 -11.56
C VAL A 71 -6.63 4.85 -12.27
N LEU A 72 -6.33 3.75 -11.56
CA LEU A 72 -5.62 2.60 -12.12
C LEU A 72 -6.41 1.96 -13.28
N GLY A 73 -7.73 1.81 -13.12
CA GLY A 73 -8.61 1.35 -14.20
C GLY A 73 -8.59 2.27 -15.42
N TRP A 74 -8.54 3.59 -15.19
CA TRP A 74 -8.47 4.60 -16.23
C TRP A 74 -7.14 4.62 -17.00
N GLU A 75 -6.02 4.34 -16.32
CA GLU A 75 -4.71 4.22 -16.96
C GLU A 75 -4.65 3.05 -17.94
N ARG A 76 -5.31 1.92 -17.62
CA ARG A 76 -5.34 0.71 -18.46
C ARG A 76 -6.04 0.91 -19.80
N ILE A 77 -6.89 1.92 -19.92
CA ILE A 77 -7.66 2.22 -21.15
C ILE A 77 -7.11 3.44 -21.91
N ARG A 78 -5.83 3.77 -21.70
CA ARG A 78 -5.14 4.86 -22.39
C ARG A 78 -5.21 4.69 -23.92
N PRO A 79 -5.66 5.71 -24.68
CA PRO A 79 -5.67 5.65 -26.13
C PRO A 79 -4.25 5.49 -26.71
N VAL A 80 -4.08 4.50 -27.59
CA VAL A 80 -2.83 4.29 -28.34
C VAL A 80 -2.75 5.34 -29.46
N THR A 81 -1.66 6.10 -29.52
CA THR A 81 -1.40 7.07 -30.60
C THR A 81 -0.40 6.48 -31.59
N GLY A 82 -0.63 6.70 -32.89
CA GLY A 82 -0.08 5.91 -34.01
C GLY A 82 1.44 5.79 -34.18
N LYS A 83 2.26 6.39 -33.31
CA LYS A 83 3.73 6.18 -33.30
C LYS A 83 4.20 5.19 -32.24
N ASP A 84 3.38 4.87 -31.25
CA ASP A 84 3.76 3.99 -30.16
C ASP A 84 2.73 2.88 -30.02
N LYS A 85 2.99 1.75 -30.69
CA LYS A 85 2.09 0.57 -30.69
C LYS A 85 1.88 -0.01 -29.28
N THR A 86 2.82 0.24 -28.36
CA THR A 86 2.71 -0.20 -26.95
C THR A 86 1.93 0.78 -26.08
N GLY A 87 1.74 2.03 -26.52
CA GLY A 87 1.16 3.09 -25.69
C GLY A 87 1.99 3.49 -24.47
N GLN A 88 3.24 3.01 -24.36
CA GLN A 88 4.16 3.23 -23.25
C GLN A 88 5.21 4.29 -23.58
N THR A 89 5.24 5.35 -22.79
CA THR A 89 6.28 6.36 -22.78
C THR A 89 7.66 5.75 -22.48
N PRO A 90 8.77 6.40 -22.89
CA PRO A 90 10.12 5.94 -22.55
C PRO A 90 10.36 5.75 -21.05
N VAL A 91 9.73 6.57 -20.19
CA VAL A 91 9.83 6.43 -18.74
C VAL A 91 9.07 5.19 -18.23
N GLU A 92 7.89 4.89 -18.79
CA GLU A 92 7.14 3.68 -18.44
C GLU A 92 7.91 2.41 -18.85
N LYS A 93 8.53 2.41 -20.04
CA LYS A 93 9.39 1.29 -20.48
C LYS A 93 10.58 1.08 -19.55
N THR A 94 11.24 2.16 -19.15
CA THR A 94 12.37 2.11 -18.22
C THR A 94 11.95 1.66 -16.83
N LEU A 95 10.78 2.12 -16.37
CA LEU A 95 10.21 1.75 -15.08
C LEU A 95 9.83 0.26 -15.03
N ASN A 96 9.10 -0.24 -16.02
CA ASN A 96 8.75 -1.65 -16.12
C ASN A 96 10.00 -2.54 -16.13
N ARG A 97 11.05 -2.11 -16.85
CA ARG A 97 12.32 -2.82 -16.84
C ARG A 97 13.01 -2.80 -15.47
N ALA A 98 12.91 -1.70 -14.73
CA ALA A 98 13.42 -1.62 -13.37
C ALA A 98 12.68 -2.60 -12.44
N ASP A 99 11.34 -2.65 -12.55
CA ASP A 99 10.50 -3.59 -11.79
C ASP A 99 10.86 -5.05 -12.13
N GLU A 100 11.04 -5.40 -13.40
CA GLU A 100 11.49 -6.73 -13.84
C GLU A 100 12.85 -7.10 -13.24
N LEU A 101 13.81 -6.17 -13.24
CA LEU A 101 15.13 -6.40 -12.67
C LEU A 101 15.08 -6.59 -11.15
N LEU A 102 14.24 -5.80 -10.46
CA LEU A 102 14.03 -5.95 -9.02
C LEU A 102 13.45 -7.34 -8.70
N LEU A 103 12.41 -7.78 -9.42
CA LEU A 103 11.82 -9.11 -9.28
C LEU A 103 12.80 -10.24 -9.62
N ALA A 104 13.78 -9.98 -10.50
CA ALA A 104 14.84 -10.93 -10.83
C ALA A 104 16.01 -10.91 -9.83
N GLY A 105 15.91 -10.19 -8.71
CA GLY A 105 16.96 -10.04 -7.69
C GLY A 105 18.15 -9.17 -8.14
N LYS A 106 18.05 -8.46 -9.27
CA LYS A 106 19.10 -7.59 -9.83
C LYS A 106 18.94 -6.16 -9.31
N SER A 107 18.93 -6.01 -7.99
CA SER A 107 18.49 -4.79 -7.32
C SER A 107 19.39 -3.58 -7.56
N GLY A 108 20.70 -3.79 -7.79
CA GLY A 108 21.62 -2.72 -8.21
C GLY A 108 21.26 -2.14 -9.59
N GLU A 109 21.05 -3.02 -10.58
CA GLU A 109 20.64 -2.60 -11.94
C GLU A 109 19.25 -1.95 -11.93
N ALA A 110 18.33 -2.48 -11.12
CA ALA A 110 17.00 -1.91 -10.92
C ALA A 110 17.08 -0.49 -10.35
N PHE A 111 17.91 -0.27 -9.32
CA PHE A 111 18.14 1.05 -8.73
C PHE A 111 18.64 2.06 -9.77
N ASP A 112 19.60 1.67 -10.62
CA ASP A 112 20.12 2.56 -11.67
C ASP A 112 19.03 3.00 -12.65
N LEU A 113 18.11 2.09 -13.02
CA LEU A 113 16.98 2.42 -13.87
C LEU A 113 15.95 3.30 -13.16
N TYR A 114 15.60 3.01 -11.90
CA TYR A 114 14.72 3.89 -11.13
C TYR A 114 15.33 5.28 -10.96
N GLN A 115 16.63 5.39 -10.70
CA GLN A 115 17.32 6.68 -10.59
C GLN A 115 17.27 7.46 -11.90
N LYS A 116 17.47 6.80 -13.05
CA LYS A 116 17.30 7.42 -14.38
C LYS A 116 15.86 7.93 -14.57
N CYS A 117 14.86 7.15 -14.18
CA CYS A 117 13.45 7.57 -14.20
C CYS A 117 13.23 8.80 -13.31
N ALA A 118 13.72 8.80 -12.07
CA ALA A 118 13.57 9.89 -11.13
C ALA A 118 14.22 11.19 -11.64
N GLN A 119 15.45 11.10 -12.19
CA GLN A 119 16.14 12.24 -12.79
C GLN A 119 15.38 12.80 -13.99
N TRP A 120 14.86 11.93 -14.86
CA TRP A 120 14.05 12.33 -16.01
C TRP A 120 12.76 13.05 -15.58
N LEU A 121 12.06 12.51 -14.58
CA LEU A 121 10.83 13.10 -14.02
C LEU A 121 11.12 14.47 -13.38
N LYS A 122 12.20 14.58 -12.59
CA LYS A 122 12.62 15.83 -11.93
C LYS A 122 13.08 16.90 -12.91
N LYS A 123 13.78 16.52 -13.99
CA LYS A 123 14.13 17.47 -15.06
C LYS A 123 12.86 18.01 -15.72
N ARG A 124 11.89 17.14 -16.04
CA ARG A 124 10.63 17.57 -16.67
C ARG A 124 9.74 18.43 -15.79
N SER A 125 9.67 18.18 -14.48
CA SER A 125 8.90 19.02 -13.57
C SER A 125 9.44 20.44 -13.49
N ARG A 126 10.77 20.61 -13.49
CA ARG A 126 11.43 21.94 -13.51
C ARG A 126 11.18 22.75 -14.77
N PHE A 127 11.12 22.09 -15.94
CA PHE A 127 10.97 22.78 -17.22
C PHE A 127 9.51 23.10 -17.60
N ARG A 128 8.52 22.57 -16.90
CA ARG A 128 7.10 22.75 -17.24
C ARG A 128 6.25 22.95 -15.99
N ALA A 129 6.20 24.20 -15.51
CA ALA A 129 5.12 24.69 -14.64
C ALA A 129 3.70 24.48 -15.27
N ARG A 130 3.61 24.08 -16.54
CA ARG A 130 2.36 23.87 -17.31
C ARG A 130 2.06 22.42 -17.72
N VAL A 131 2.96 21.45 -17.55
CA VAL A 131 2.70 20.07 -18.01
C VAL A 131 2.69 19.10 -16.85
N GLY A 132 1.46 18.95 -16.33
CA GLY A 132 0.93 17.69 -15.86
C GLY A 132 1.44 17.21 -14.51
N ARG A 133 0.55 17.30 -13.51
CA ARG A 133 0.57 16.59 -12.22
C ARG A 133 0.85 15.07 -12.31
N ASN A 134 0.96 14.52 -13.52
CA ASN A 134 1.32 13.14 -13.81
C ASN A 134 2.76 12.82 -13.35
N ALA A 135 3.71 13.76 -13.50
CA ALA A 135 5.07 13.58 -12.98
C ALA A 135 5.08 13.56 -11.45
N ASP A 136 4.22 14.36 -10.82
CA ASP A 136 4.12 14.46 -9.36
C ASP A 136 3.64 13.17 -8.70
N LEU A 137 2.86 12.36 -9.43
CA LEU A 137 2.36 11.08 -8.91
C LEU A 137 3.31 9.94 -9.17
N LEU A 138 3.88 9.87 -10.38
CA LEU A 138 4.80 8.80 -10.73
C LEU A 138 6.10 8.89 -9.94
N TYR A 139 6.55 10.11 -9.63
CA TYR A 139 7.82 10.34 -8.95
C TYR A 139 7.89 9.66 -7.57
N PRO A 140 6.92 9.82 -6.65
CA PRO A 140 6.87 9.04 -5.41
C PRO A 140 6.89 7.52 -5.62
N TYR A 141 6.20 6.96 -6.63
CA TYR A 141 6.27 5.52 -6.91
C TYR A 141 7.67 5.09 -7.35
N VAL A 142 8.35 5.89 -8.18
CA VAL A 142 9.74 5.64 -8.57
C VAL A 142 10.66 5.70 -7.36
N LEU A 143 10.49 6.69 -6.47
CA LEU A 143 11.25 6.76 -5.22
C LEU A 143 11.02 5.52 -4.34
N HIS A 144 9.80 4.95 -4.36
CA HIS A 144 9.47 3.79 -3.54
C HIS A 144 10.19 2.55 -4.07
N GLY A 145 10.20 2.38 -5.41
CA GLY A 145 11.02 1.39 -6.08
C GLY A 145 12.51 1.56 -5.81
N MET A 146 13.04 2.80 -5.80
CA MET A 146 14.42 3.08 -5.41
C MET A 146 14.73 2.63 -3.99
N GLY A 147 13.87 2.96 -3.02
CA GLY A 147 14.03 2.55 -1.62
C GLY A 147 14.07 1.03 -1.46
N ARG A 148 13.18 0.32 -2.15
CA ARG A 148 13.13 -1.15 -2.16
C ARG A 148 14.35 -1.77 -2.81
N ALA A 149 14.78 -1.27 -3.97
CA ALA A 149 15.98 -1.72 -4.66
C ALA A 149 17.26 -1.51 -3.82
N LEU A 150 17.35 -0.38 -3.10
CA LEU A 150 18.46 -0.13 -2.18
C LEU A 150 18.43 -1.10 -1.00
N TYR A 151 17.27 -1.30 -0.37
CA TYR A 151 17.11 -2.26 0.72
C TYR A 151 17.54 -3.67 0.28
N ALA A 152 17.04 -4.11 -0.87
CA ALA A 152 17.34 -5.38 -1.50
C ALA A 152 18.83 -5.60 -1.76
N SER A 153 19.54 -4.54 -2.15
CA SER A 153 20.99 -4.57 -2.35
C SER A 153 21.82 -4.52 -1.05
N GLY A 154 21.17 -4.58 0.12
CA GLY A 154 21.82 -4.46 1.43
C GLY A 154 22.23 -3.02 1.80
N ARG A 155 21.86 -2.03 0.98
CA ARG A 155 22.20 -0.60 1.17
C ARG A 155 21.18 0.09 2.07
N PHE A 156 21.05 -0.38 3.31
CA PHE A 156 19.98 0.02 4.23
C PHE A 156 19.98 1.51 4.59
N ALA A 157 21.16 2.12 4.78
CA ALA A 157 21.28 3.54 5.09
C ALA A 157 20.86 4.43 3.91
N ASP A 158 21.17 4.02 2.67
CA ASP A 158 20.73 4.71 1.46
C ASP A 158 19.21 4.56 1.29
N ALA A 159 18.68 3.36 1.50
CA ALA A 159 17.23 3.10 1.47
C ALA A 159 16.50 4.00 2.47
N LEU A 160 17.02 4.10 3.69
CA LEU A 160 16.50 4.98 4.74
C LEU A 160 16.48 6.45 4.32
N THR A 161 17.54 6.91 3.65
CA THR A 161 17.61 8.26 3.09
C THR A 161 16.48 8.50 2.07
N VAL A 162 16.26 7.55 1.16
CA VAL A 162 15.19 7.63 0.15
C VAL A 162 13.80 7.61 0.81
N TYR A 163 13.57 6.74 1.80
CA TYR A 163 12.31 6.71 2.57
C TYR A 163 12.08 8.02 3.34
N GLY A 164 13.13 8.77 3.68
CA GLY A 164 13.03 10.10 4.25
C GLY A 164 12.50 11.18 3.31
N TRP A 165 12.43 10.93 1.99
CA TRP A 165 11.94 11.92 1.01
C TRP A 165 10.43 11.92 0.82
N PHE A 166 9.71 10.95 1.39
CA PHE A 166 8.26 10.85 1.25
C PHE A 166 7.53 11.85 2.15
N THR A 167 6.49 12.47 1.58
CA THR A 167 5.56 13.32 2.31
C THR A 167 4.32 12.54 2.76
N PRO A 168 3.64 12.97 3.83
CA PRO A 168 2.40 12.33 4.28
C PRO A 168 1.28 12.26 3.23
N SER A 169 1.33 13.10 2.19
CA SER A 169 0.38 13.07 1.07
C SER A 169 0.55 11.90 0.10
N TYR A 170 1.63 11.13 0.20
CA TYR A 170 1.84 9.96 -0.65
C TYR A 170 0.81 8.87 -0.29
N PRO A 171 0.06 8.29 -1.26
CA PRO A 171 -1.00 7.32 -0.95
C PRO A 171 -0.53 6.10 -0.15
N ARG A 172 0.74 5.70 -0.33
CA ARG A 172 1.36 4.57 0.39
C ARG A 172 2.30 5.05 1.50
N PHE A 173 2.08 6.23 2.08
CA PHE A 173 2.96 6.79 3.10
C PHE A 173 3.12 5.86 4.32
N ARG A 174 2.04 5.22 4.79
CA ARG A 174 2.16 4.26 5.90
C ARG A 174 3.06 3.07 5.57
N GLN A 175 2.96 2.56 4.35
CA GLN A 175 3.85 1.51 3.85
C GLN A 175 5.31 1.99 3.84
N THR A 176 5.57 3.24 3.43
CA THR A 176 6.94 3.79 3.47
C THR A 176 7.46 3.94 4.90
N LEU A 177 6.60 4.25 5.89
CA LEU A 177 7.00 4.25 7.30
C LEU A 177 7.36 2.85 7.78
N PHE A 178 6.59 1.84 7.35
CA PHE A 178 6.88 0.44 7.64
C PHE A 178 8.22 -0.02 7.04
N GLU A 179 8.46 0.26 5.76
CA GLU A 179 9.73 -0.07 5.09
C GLU A 179 10.91 0.73 5.67
N LYS A 180 10.65 1.96 6.14
CA LYS A 180 11.61 2.78 6.89
C LYS A 180 11.99 2.13 8.22
N MET A 181 11.04 1.52 8.95
CA MET A 181 11.35 0.81 10.20
C MET A 181 12.34 -0.33 9.96
N TRP A 182 12.09 -1.15 8.93
CA TRP A 182 12.99 -2.24 8.56
C TRP A 182 14.36 -1.74 8.14
N SER A 183 14.41 -0.73 7.27
CA SER A 183 15.67 -0.13 6.81
C SER A 183 16.48 0.44 7.97
N ALA A 184 15.83 1.14 8.91
CA ALA A 184 16.46 1.70 10.09
C ALA A 184 16.97 0.64 11.05
N LEU A 185 16.17 -0.40 11.34
CA LEU A 185 16.60 -1.56 12.13
C LEU A 185 17.86 -2.21 11.53
N ARG A 186 17.84 -2.49 10.23
CA ARG A 186 18.96 -3.15 9.52
C ARG A 186 20.20 -2.26 9.40
N ALA A 187 20.03 -0.94 9.41
CA ALA A 187 21.11 0.03 9.48
C ALA A 187 21.63 0.31 10.90
N GLY A 188 21.06 -0.32 11.93
CA GLY A 188 21.40 -0.07 13.35
C GLY A 188 20.91 1.28 13.88
N GLN A 189 20.03 1.98 13.17
CA GLN A 189 19.46 3.27 13.56
C GLN A 189 18.17 3.06 14.37
N VAL A 190 18.34 2.62 15.61
CA VAL A 190 17.25 2.24 16.52
C VAL A 190 16.29 3.39 16.81
N ASP A 191 16.82 4.60 17.00
CA ASP A 191 16.06 5.83 17.20
C ASP A 191 15.13 6.15 16.04
N VAL A 192 15.63 6.02 14.80
CA VAL A 192 14.85 6.24 13.59
C VAL A 192 13.76 5.18 13.41
N ALA A 193 14.07 3.92 13.75
CA ALA A 193 13.10 2.83 13.72
C ALA A 193 11.95 3.06 14.72
N LEU A 194 12.27 3.45 15.97
CA LEU A 194 11.28 3.79 17.00
C LEU A 194 10.44 5.03 16.60
N GLY A 195 11.06 6.05 15.99
CA GLY A 195 10.33 7.22 15.48
C GLY A 195 9.35 6.87 14.36
N ALA A 196 9.71 5.92 13.49
CA ALA A 196 8.81 5.43 12.45
C ALA A 196 7.66 4.58 13.03
N ILE A 197 7.90 3.78 14.07
CA ILE A 197 6.84 3.09 14.85
C ILE A 197 5.84 4.10 15.43
N ALA A 198 6.35 5.14 16.10
CA ALA A 198 5.49 6.18 16.67
C ALA A 198 4.65 6.87 15.59
N SER A 199 5.23 7.11 14.41
CA SER A 199 4.51 7.72 13.28
C SER A 199 3.39 6.83 12.74
N GLN A 200 3.57 5.51 12.72
CA GLN A 200 2.54 4.55 12.32
C GLN A 200 1.35 4.48 13.29
N ARG A 201 1.53 4.90 14.54
CA ARG A 201 0.51 4.99 15.60
C ARG A 201 -0.22 6.34 15.64
N SER A 202 0.10 7.27 14.73
CA SER A 202 -0.62 8.53 14.67
C SER A 202 -2.12 8.27 14.48
N ALA A 203 -2.96 9.11 15.10
CA ALA A 203 -4.43 9.05 14.97
C ALA A 203 -4.91 9.23 13.52
N PHE A 204 -4.01 9.60 12.62
CA PHE A 204 -4.27 9.61 11.20
C PHE A 204 -4.51 8.21 10.65
N PHE A 205 -3.91 7.13 11.17
CA PHE A 205 -4.05 5.77 10.65
C PHE A 205 -5.01 4.90 11.48
N SER A 206 -5.22 3.64 11.05
CA SER A 206 -5.92 2.66 11.90
C SER A 206 -5.21 2.49 13.23
N ARG A 207 -5.98 2.23 14.28
CA ARG A 207 -5.50 2.03 15.65
C ARG A 207 -4.34 1.05 15.71
N PHE A 208 -4.49 -0.09 15.03
CA PHE A 208 -3.46 -1.12 14.96
C PHE A 208 -2.55 -0.93 13.76
N MET A 209 -1.28 -1.27 13.94
CA MET A 209 -0.29 -1.29 12.87
C MET A 209 -0.40 -2.56 12.02
N ASN A 210 0.35 -2.62 10.91
CA ASN A 210 0.58 -3.90 10.25
C ASN A 210 1.18 -4.88 11.27
N PRO A 211 0.72 -6.13 11.36
CA PRO A 211 1.25 -7.11 12.31
C PRO A 211 2.78 -7.14 12.34
N GLU A 212 3.44 -7.14 11.18
CA GLU A 212 4.90 -7.22 11.09
C GLU A 212 5.62 -6.03 11.72
N ALA A 213 4.97 -4.87 11.84
CA ALA A 213 5.51 -3.73 12.58
C ALA A 213 5.71 -4.04 14.07
N TYR A 214 4.82 -4.85 14.66
CA TYR A 214 4.97 -5.32 16.05
C TYR A 214 6.16 -6.27 16.21
N LEU A 215 6.49 -7.06 15.19
CA LEU A 215 7.68 -7.91 15.21
C LEU A 215 8.97 -7.08 15.30
N ILE A 216 9.06 -6.01 14.49
CA ILE A 216 10.20 -5.06 14.57
C ILE A 216 10.27 -4.43 15.97
N GLN A 217 9.12 -4.01 16.50
CA GLN A 217 9.05 -3.40 17.82
C GLN A 217 9.51 -4.35 18.93
N VAL A 218 9.09 -5.62 18.88
CA VAL A 218 9.55 -6.70 19.76
C VAL A 218 11.07 -6.85 19.70
N TYR A 219 11.65 -6.91 18.50
CA TYR A 219 13.10 -7.02 18.34
C TYR A 219 13.85 -5.82 18.90
N LEU A 220 13.36 -4.61 18.63
CA LEU A 220 13.98 -3.38 19.14
C LEU A 220 13.93 -3.32 20.67
N TYR A 221 12.78 -3.58 21.28
CA TYR A 221 12.65 -3.57 22.74
C TYR A 221 13.48 -4.67 23.39
N LYS A 222 13.56 -5.85 22.77
CA LYS A 222 14.43 -6.90 23.27
C LYS A 222 15.91 -6.51 23.19
N ALA A 223 16.36 -5.98 22.06
CA ALA A 223 17.74 -5.54 21.86
C ALA A 223 18.16 -4.42 22.84
N LEU A 224 17.19 -3.57 23.22
CA LEU A 224 17.37 -2.49 24.20
C LEU A 224 17.12 -2.91 25.65
N CYS A 225 16.79 -4.19 25.92
CA CYS A 225 16.43 -4.71 27.25
C CYS A 225 15.26 -3.93 27.90
N ARG A 226 14.27 -3.54 27.10
CA ARG A 226 13.08 -2.80 27.51
C ARG A 226 11.90 -3.74 27.74
N ASP A 227 11.99 -4.58 28.77
CA ASP A 227 11.03 -5.65 29.02
C ASP A 227 9.60 -5.14 29.31
N GLU A 228 9.45 -3.99 29.96
CA GLU A 228 8.12 -3.40 30.20
C GLU A 228 7.45 -2.92 28.90
N ASP A 229 8.20 -2.30 27.99
CA ASP A 229 7.68 -1.92 26.67
C ASP A 229 7.36 -3.14 25.79
N LEU A 230 8.16 -4.20 25.92
CA LEU A 230 7.90 -5.50 25.28
C LEU A 230 6.59 -6.10 25.78
N LYS A 231 6.33 -6.12 27.09
CA LYS A 231 5.05 -6.56 27.68
C LYS A 231 3.88 -5.72 27.17
N GLY A 232 4.05 -4.39 27.08
CA GLY A 232 3.05 -3.49 26.49
C GLY A 232 2.74 -3.82 25.03
N THR A 233 3.78 -4.16 24.24
CA THR A 233 3.62 -4.59 22.85
C THR A 233 2.85 -5.90 22.75
N LEU A 234 3.15 -6.87 23.62
CA LEU A 234 2.41 -8.13 23.69
C LEU A 234 0.93 -7.93 24.02
N ALA A 235 0.63 -7.06 24.99
CA ALA A 235 -0.75 -6.73 25.34
C ALA A 235 -1.50 -6.10 24.16
N GLU A 236 -0.87 -5.22 23.39
CA GLU A 236 -1.47 -4.61 22.20
C GLU A 236 -1.74 -5.65 21.09
N VAL A 237 -0.81 -6.58 20.86
CA VAL A 237 -1.01 -7.69 19.89
C VAL A 237 -2.18 -8.58 20.31
N SER A 238 -2.26 -8.95 21.60
CA SER A 238 -3.37 -9.73 22.13
C SER A 238 -4.71 -8.97 22.05
N GLU A 239 -4.72 -7.65 22.30
CA GLU A 239 -5.91 -6.81 22.11
C GLU A 239 -6.34 -6.78 20.64
N PHE A 240 -5.40 -6.60 19.71
CA PHE A 240 -5.70 -6.58 18.28
C PHE A 240 -6.34 -7.90 17.84
N LYS A 241 -5.76 -9.03 18.26
CA LYS A 241 -6.30 -10.36 17.98
C LYS A 241 -7.71 -10.52 18.54
N SER A 242 -7.94 -10.13 19.79
CA SER A 242 -9.26 -10.20 20.42
C SER A 242 -10.31 -9.36 19.68
N GLN A 243 -9.96 -8.13 19.27
CA GLN A 243 -10.89 -7.27 18.51
C GLN A 243 -11.15 -7.81 17.10
N LEU A 244 -10.16 -8.46 16.48
CA LEU A 244 -10.32 -9.11 15.18
C LEU A 244 -11.25 -10.33 15.27
N GLU A 245 -11.16 -11.10 16.35
CA GLU A 245 -12.01 -12.27 16.62
C GLU A 245 -13.45 -11.86 16.96
N SER A 246 -13.62 -10.85 17.83
CA SER A 246 -14.95 -10.34 18.23
C SER A 246 -15.69 -9.61 17.11
N GLY A 247 -14.98 -9.18 16.05
CA GLY A 247 -15.52 -8.35 14.98
C GLY A 247 -15.60 -6.87 15.33
N THR A 248 -15.05 -6.45 16.49
CA THR A 248 -14.90 -5.03 16.83
C THR A 248 -13.93 -4.31 15.88
N TYR A 249 -12.89 -5.01 15.42
CA TYR A 249 -12.06 -4.55 14.32
C TYR A 249 -12.71 -4.95 12.98
N ASP A 250 -13.40 -3.99 12.36
CA ASP A 250 -14.16 -4.20 11.13
C ASP A 250 -13.42 -3.65 9.89
N TYR A 251 -14.08 -3.72 8.73
CA TYR A 251 -13.50 -3.24 7.47
C TYR A 251 -13.32 -1.71 7.44
N LEU A 252 -14.08 -0.94 8.23
CA LEU A 252 -13.94 0.51 8.31
C LEU A 252 -12.69 0.88 9.08
N GLU A 253 -12.43 0.21 10.21
CA GLU A 253 -11.18 0.38 10.95
C GLU A 253 -9.98 -0.09 10.15
N TRP A 254 -10.08 -1.22 9.45
CA TRP A 254 -9.05 -1.68 8.51
C TRP A 254 -8.80 -0.67 7.37
N ALA A 255 -9.84 -0.10 6.79
CA ALA A 255 -9.71 0.86 5.70
C ALA A 255 -8.98 2.14 6.12
N LYS A 256 -8.92 2.47 7.42
CA LYS A 256 -8.07 3.58 7.91
C LYS A 256 -6.58 3.27 7.79
N SER A 257 -6.18 2.04 7.47
CA SER A 257 -4.78 1.66 7.41
C SER A 257 -3.99 2.35 6.29
N ASP A 258 -4.65 2.73 5.20
CA ASP A 258 -4.06 3.50 4.12
C ASP A 258 -5.07 4.50 3.50
N PHE A 259 -4.57 5.41 2.68
CA PHE A 259 -5.39 6.47 2.08
C PHE A 259 -6.36 5.94 1.02
N GLU A 260 -5.98 4.89 0.30
CA GLU A 260 -6.74 4.36 -0.82
C GLU A 260 -8.01 3.66 -0.31
N MET A 261 -7.85 2.77 0.67
CA MET A 261 -8.95 2.06 1.31
C MET A 261 -9.85 3.02 2.08
N ARG A 262 -9.30 4.04 2.74
CA ARG A 262 -10.10 5.06 3.44
C ARG A 262 -10.97 5.85 2.49
N ALA A 263 -10.44 6.27 1.33
CA ALA A 263 -11.23 6.97 0.33
C ALA A 263 -12.43 6.13 -0.13
N LEU A 264 -12.20 4.83 -0.37
CA LEU A 264 -13.26 3.89 -0.72
C LEU A 264 -14.27 3.67 0.41
N ALA A 265 -13.82 3.54 1.66
CA ALA A 265 -14.70 3.37 2.81
C ALA A 265 -15.58 4.61 3.01
N ASN A 266 -15.00 5.81 2.89
CA ASN A 266 -15.77 7.05 2.92
C ASN A 266 -16.83 7.08 1.81
N LEU A 267 -16.50 6.65 0.59
CA LEU A 267 -17.48 6.55 -0.50
C LEU A 267 -18.59 5.54 -0.22
N ALA A 268 -18.26 4.39 0.36
CA ALA A 268 -19.21 3.35 0.71
C ALA A 268 -20.22 3.83 1.77
N GLU A 269 -19.79 4.69 2.69
CA GLU A 269 -20.61 5.20 3.80
C GLU A 269 -21.22 6.58 3.53
N THR A 270 -20.88 7.23 2.41
CA THR A 270 -21.45 8.54 2.06
C THR A 270 -22.93 8.41 1.68
N ALA A 271 -23.75 9.36 2.14
CA ALA A 271 -25.15 9.48 1.74
C ALA A 271 -25.26 9.73 0.23
N VAL A 272 -26.19 9.03 -0.43
CA VAL A 272 -26.44 9.23 -1.86
C VAL A 272 -27.11 10.59 -2.06
N LEU A 273 -26.47 11.45 -2.83
CA LEU A 273 -27.02 12.76 -3.19
C LEU A 273 -28.28 12.60 -4.07
N PRO A 274 -29.24 13.55 -3.99
CA PRO A 274 -30.46 13.51 -4.77
C PRO A 274 -30.18 13.53 -6.28
N ASN A 275 -31.18 13.16 -7.08
CA ASN A 275 -31.02 12.94 -8.52
C ASN A 275 -30.46 14.17 -9.25
N LEU A 276 -29.17 14.11 -9.62
CA LEU A 276 -28.52 15.09 -10.48
C LEU A 276 -28.21 14.43 -11.83
N PRO A 277 -28.94 14.78 -12.91
CA PRO A 277 -28.64 14.31 -14.25
C PRO A 277 -27.17 14.53 -14.62
N PRO A 278 -26.55 13.63 -15.40
CA PRO A 278 -27.14 12.48 -16.10
C PRO A 278 -27.04 11.16 -15.32
N VAL A 279 -26.68 11.18 -14.03
CA VAL A 279 -26.59 9.95 -13.21
C VAL A 279 -27.84 9.83 -12.36
N THR A 280 -28.44 8.64 -12.30
CA THR A 280 -29.63 8.41 -11.47
C THR A 280 -29.27 8.07 -10.01
N ILE A 281 -30.24 8.13 -9.09
CA ILE A 281 -30.06 7.66 -7.71
C ILE A 281 -29.72 6.15 -7.71
N ALA A 282 -30.41 5.35 -8.53
CA ALA A 282 -30.17 3.92 -8.63
C ALA A 282 -28.72 3.60 -9.04
N GLU A 283 -28.15 4.34 -9.98
CA GLU A 283 -26.76 4.16 -10.41
C GLU A 283 -25.75 4.55 -9.32
N ARG A 284 -26.02 5.62 -8.56
CA ARG A 284 -25.17 5.98 -7.41
C ARG A 284 -25.21 4.93 -6.32
N THR A 285 -26.40 4.44 -5.98
CA THR A 285 -26.59 3.37 -5.00
C THR A 285 -25.89 2.09 -5.45
N ALA A 286 -25.99 1.74 -6.73
CA ALA A 286 -25.32 0.56 -7.29
C ALA A 286 -23.78 0.69 -7.25
N GLU A 287 -23.21 1.85 -7.59
CA GLU A 287 -21.76 2.07 -7.50
C GLU A 287 -21.28 2.08 -6.05
N ARG A 288 -22.06 2.67 -5.12
CA ARG A 288 -21.76 2.63 -3.68
C ARG A 288 -21.71 1.18 -3.18
N GLU A 289 -22.71 0.37 -3.52
CA GLU A 289 -22.78 -1.01 -3.06
C GLU A 289 -21.69 -1.89 -3.69
N LYS A 290 -21.28 -1.58 -4.92
CA LYS A 290 -20.11 -2.19 -5.55
C LYS A 290 -18.82 -1.87 -4.79
N VAL A 291 -18.62 -0.62 -4.36
CA VAL A 291 -17.45 -0.23 -3.55
C VAL A 291 -17.48 -0.93 -2.19
N ARG A 292 -18.64 -0.96 -1.52
CA ARG A 292 -18.82 -1.66 -0.25
C ARG A 292 -18.53 -3.15 -0.35
N SER A 293 -19.09 -3.81 -1.38
CA SER A 293 -18.86 -5.24 -1.64
C SER A 293 -17.39 -5.56 -1.92
N PHE A 294 -16.69 -4.66 -2.63
CA PHE A 294 -15.25 -4.77 -2.83
C PHE A 294 -14.52 -4.73 -1.49
N LEU A 295 -14.77 -3.72 -0.64
CA LEU A 295 -14.10 -3.58 0.66
C LEU A 295 -14.35 -4.77 1.59
N LEU A 296 -15.60 -5.24 1.68
CA LEU A 296 -15.95 -6.41 2.50
C LEU A 296 -15.21 -7.66 2.05
N ARG A 297 -15.09 -7.88 0.73
CA ARG A 297 -14.36 -9.02 0.17
C ARG A 297 -12.86 -8.92 0.45
N GLU A 298 -12.25 -7.77 0.16
CA GLU A 298 -10.82 -7.55 0.42
C GLU A 298 -10.49 -7.70 1.91
N PHE A 299 -11.33 -7.12 2.79
CA PHE A 299 -11.17 -7.28 4.23
C PHE A 299 -11.34 -8.74 4.67
N GLY A 300 -12.26 -9.49 4.07
CA GLY A 300 -12.41 -10.92 4.33
C GLY A 300 -11.11 -11.71 4.10
N PHE A 301 -10.44 -11.48 2.97
CA PHE A 301 -9.12 -12.07 2.69
C PHE A 301 -8.06 -11.58 3.67
N TYR A 302 -8.04 -10.27 3.93
CA TYR A 302 -7.05 -9.65 4.81
C TYR A 302 -7.19 -10.12 6.26
N ARG A 303 -8.42 -10.32 6.76
CA ARG A 303 -8.73 -10.76 8.14
C ARG A 303 -8.17 -12.14 8.44
N ALA A 304 -8.29 -13.09 7.51
CA ALA A 304 -7.73 -14.43 7.67
C ALA A 304 -6.20 -14.35 7.85
N ARG A 305 -5.53 -13.60 6.96
CA ARG A 305 -4.10 -13.37 7.02
C ARG A 305 -3.67 -12.63 8.30
N LEU A 306 -4.41 -11.62 8.73
CA LEU A 306 -4.14 -10.90 9.98
C LEU A 306 -4.16 -11.84 11.18
N SER A 307 -5.14 -12.74 11.27
CA SER A 307 -5.26 -13.69 12.38
C SER A 307 -4.03 -14.61 12.48
N GLU A 308 -3.59 -15.14 11.34
CA GLU A 308 -2.38 -15.96 11.25
C GLU A 308 -1.14 -15.17 11.67
N HIS A 309 -0.96 -13.98 11.10
CA HIS A 309 0.19 -13.12 11.39
C HIS A 309 0.25 -12.75 12.87
N LEU A 310 -0.88 -12.33 13.47
CA LEU A 310 -0.95 -11.94 14.88
C LEU A 310 -0.64 -13.12 15.80
N THR A 311 -1.11 -14.33 15.47
CA THR A 311 -0.78 -15.54 16.23
C THR A 311 0.72 -15.81 16.22
N LEU A 312 1.36 -15.68 15.04
CA LEU A 312 2.81 -15.88 14.94
C LEU A 312 3.60 -14.81 15.73
N ILE A 313 3.21 -13.54 15.62
CA ILE A 313 3.89 -12.44 16.31
C ILE A 313 3.71 -12.55 17.82
N GLU A 314 2.52 -12.94 18.28
CA GLU A 314 2.27 -13.21 19.69
C GLU A 314 3.22 -14.31 20.21
N ALA A 315 3.41 -15.39 19.44
CA ALA A 315 4.36 -16.45 19.81
C ALA A 315 5.80 -15.94 19.90
N TYR A 316 6.28 -15.18 18.92
CA TYR A 316 7.61 -14.57 18.95
C TYR A 316 7.78 -13.59 20.11
N ALA A 317 6.78 -12.76 20.37
CA ALA A 317 6.80 -11.79 21.47
C ALA A 317 6.89 -12.49 22.82
N ARG A 318 6.12 -13.57 23.04
CA ARG A 318 6.18 -14.40 24.26
C ARG A 318 7.53 -15.06 24.43
N LEU A 319 8.11 -15.59 23.36
CA LEU A 319 9.45 -16.16 23.39
C LEU A 319 10.50 -15.10 23.78
N ALA A 320 10.46 -13.92 23.14
CA ALA A 320 11.35 -12.81 23.45
C ALA A 320 11.19 -12.31 24.90
N ALA A 321 9.98 -12.37 25.45
CA ALA A 321 9.66 -11.96 26.81
C ALA A 321 10.06 -12.98 27.89
N THR A 322 10.46 -14.20 27.51
CA THR A 322 10.82 -15.22 28.50
C THR A 322 12.15 -14.86 29.18
N PRO A 323 12.17 -14.77 30.53
CA PRO A 323 13.40 -14.47 31.27
C PRO A 323 14.50 -15.51 30.99
N GLY A 324 15.76 -15.07 30.93
CA GLY A 324 16.91 -15.96 30.77
C GLY A 324 17.18 -16.48 29.34
N ILE A 325 16.28 -16.25 28.38
CA ILE A 325 16.54 -16.61 26.97
C ILE A 325 17.59 -15.67 26.33
N GLY A 326 17.86 -14.50 26.89
CA GLY A 326 18.84 -13.54 26.38
C GLY A 326 20.29 -13.73 26.87
N SER A 327 20.51 -14.44 27.98
CA SER A 327 21.84 -14.62 28.59
C SER A 327 22.65 -15.78 27.98
N GLY A 328 22.10 -16.47 26.97
CA GLY A 328 22.73 -17.62 26.32
C GLY A 328 22.67 -17.66 24.79
N LEU A 329 22.06 -16.67 24.13
CA LEU A 329 22.05 -16.61 22.67
C LEU A 329 23.42 -16.13 22.18
N LYS A 330 24.29 -17.09 21.87
CA LYS A 330 25.58 -16.82 21.21
C LYS A 330 25.30 -16.12 19.88
N ALA A 331 26.03 -15.03 19.61
CA ALA A 331 26.02 -14.41 18.30
C ALA A 331 26.36 -15.46 17.25
N ILE A 332 25.50 -15.60 16.23
CA ILE A 332 25.78 -16.49 15.10
C ILE A 332 26.75 -15.72 14.19
N GLU A 333 28.06 -15.92 14.40
CA GLU A 333 29.12 -15.29 13.59
C GLU A 333 29.09 -15.79 12.13
N LYS A 334 28.63 -17.02 11.93
CA LYS A 334 28.45 -17.65 10.63
C LYS A 334 27.20 -18.50 10.68
N LEU A 335 26.28 -18.25 9.75
CA LEU A 335 25.06 -19.02 9.63
C LEU A 335 25.42 -20.47 9.27
N PRO A 336 25.07 -21.46 10.12
CA PRO A 336 25.33 -22.86 9.82
C PRO A 336 24.60 -23.24 8.53
N SER A 337 25.20 -24.13 7.75
CA SER A 337 24.55 -24.62 6.54
C SER A 337 23.24 -25.33 6.89
N ARG A 338 22.26 -25.31 5.97
CA ARG A 338 20.96 -26.00 6.15
C ARG A 338 21.15 -27.46 6.58
N SER A 339 22.16 -28.12 6.01
CA SER A 339 22.52 -29.51 6.33
C SER A 339 23.08 -29.69 7.75
N GLU A 340 23.78 -28.71 8.31
CA GLU A 340 24.23 -28.73 9.71
C GLU A 340 23.08 -28.54 10.69
N LEU A 341 22.14 -27.64 10.39
CA LEU A 341 20.98 -27.39 11.24
C LEU A 341 20.09 -28.64 11.37
N PHE A 342 19.84 -29.35 10.26
CA PHE A 342 19.09 -30.62 10.26
C PHE A 342 19.79 -31.73 11.07
N ARG A 343 21.13 -31.80 11.06
CA ARG A 343 21.87 -32.81 11.85
C ARG A 343 21.80 -32.55 13.35
N GLN A 344 21.58 -31.31 13.76
CA GLN A 344 21.55 -30.92 15.18
C GLN A 344 20.15 -31.02 15.80
N ASN A 345 19.14 -31.53 15.07
CA ASN A 345 17.74 -31.53 15.50
C ASN A 345 17.22 -30.14 15.92
N LEU A 346 17.83 -29.07 15.39
CA LEU A 346 17.42 -27.70 15.67
C LEU A 346 16.28 -27.30 14.74
N GLU A 347 15.30 -26.59 15.32
CA GLU A 347 14.15 -26.08 14.59
C GLU A 347 14.60 -25.08 13.52
N ILE A 348 14.20 -25.36 12.27
CA ILE A 348 14.59 -24.56 11.11
C ILE A 348 13.58 -23.44 10.93
N TRP A 349 14.08 -22.21 11.05
CA TRP A 349 13.40 -21.04 10.49
C TRP A 349 13.75 -21.01 9.00
N PRO A 350 12.79 -21.19 8.08
CA PRO A 350 13.09 -21.03 6.67
C PRO A 350 13.58 -19.59 6.46
N ALA A 351 14.68 -19.42 5.73
CA ALA A 351 15.17 -18.15 5.21
C ALA A 351 15.86 -18.51 3.90
N ASP A 352 15.10 -18.41 2.81
CA ASP A 352 15.65 -18.36 1.48
C ASP A 352 16.26 -16.98 1.26
N ASP A 353 17.50 -16.95 0.77
CA ASP A 353 18.20 -15.71 0.38
C ASP A 353 17.59 -15.07 -0.89
N SER A 354 16.47 -15.60 -1.39
CA SER A 354 15.66 -14.97 -2.42
C SER A 354 14.63 -14.06 -1.77
N GLU A 355 14.89 -12.77 -1.86
CA GLU A 355 13.98 -11.70 -1.49
C GLU A 355 12.57 -11.91 -2.06
N VAL A 356 11.52 -11.81 -1.23
CA VAL A 356 10.20 -11.36 -1.69
C VAL A 356 9.55 -10.53 -0.58
N TRP A 357 9.74 -9.20 -0.62
CA TRP A 357 8.73 -8.30 -0.05
C TRP A 357 7.49 -8.41 -0.92
N ILE A 358 6.39 -9.04 -0.47
CA ILE A 358 5.08 -8.72 -1.05
C ILE A 358 3.85 -8.98 -0.15
N ASP A 359 3.78 -10.01 0.68
CA ASP A 359 2.57 -10.25 1.52
C ASP A 359 2.66 -11.37 2.57
N GLU A 360 3.83 -11.97 2.77
CA GLU A 360 3.97 -13.20 3.56
C GLU A 360 4.76 -12.94 4.83
N VAL A 361 4.15 -13.22 5.98
CA VAL A 361 4.87 -13.26 7.24
C VAL A 361 5.82 -14.44 7.26
N GLY A 362 7.07 -14.15 7.60
CA GLY A 362 8.07 -15.13 7.99
C GLY A 362 9.42 -14.83 7.36
N LYS A 363 10.49 -15.26 8.03
CA LYS A 363 11.88 -15.30 7.55
C LYS A 363 12.74 -14.04 7.78
N HIS A 364 12.60 -13.40 8.94
CA HIS A 364 13.56 -12.39 9.41
C HIS A 364 14.60 -12.99 10.36
N ARG A 365 15.89 -12.73 10.09
CA ARG A 365 17.00 -13.07 11.01
C ARG A 365 17.32 -11.87 11.88
N PHE A 366 17.30 -12.05 13.20
CA PHE A 366 17.97 -11.13 14.12
C PHE A 366 19.47 -11.43 14.14
N ILE A 367 20.29 -10.47 13.75
CA ILE A 367 21.75 -10.54 13.87
C ILE A 367 22.20 -9.28 14.61
N GLY A 368 22.43 -9.39 15.90
CA GLY A 368 22.91 -8.32 16.76
C GLY A 368 23.29 -8.85 18.15
N ALA A 369 24.25 -8.19 18.82
CA ALA A 369 24.58 -8.49 20.19
C ALA A 369 23.44 -8.01 21.10
N SER A 370 22.91 -8.89 21.96
CA SER A 370 22.04 -8.49 23.06
C SER A 370 22.86 -7.62 24.03
N LEU A 371 22.40 -6.41 24.32
CA LEU A 371 23.05 -5.52 25.29
C LEU A 371 22.70 -5.87 26.75
N CYS A 372 21.97 -6.95 26.98
CA CYS A 372 21.53 -7.33 28.32
C CYS A 372 22.68 -8.02 29.06
N SER A 373 23.51 -7.25 29.75
CA SER A 373 24.41 -7.79 30.77
C SER A 373 23.62 -8.10 32.04
N SER A 374 23.92 -9.23 32.69
CA SER A 374 23.33 -9.65 33.97
C SER A 374 23.70 -8.76 35.17
N ASP A 375 24.57 -7.77 34.98
CA ASP A 375 25.11 -6.96 36.05
C ASP A 375 24.54 -5.54 36.01
N ARG A 376 23.33 -5.38 36.57
CA ARG A 376 22.88 -4.15 37.24
C ARG A 376 21.95 -4.47 38.39
#